data_AF-A0A660YI75-F1
#
_entry.id   AF-A0A660YI75-F1
#
_cell.length_a   1.000
_cell.length_b   1.000
_cell.length_c   1.000
_cell.angle_alpha   90.00
_cell.angle_beta   90.00
_cell.angle_gamma   90.00
#
_symmetry.space_group_name_H-M   'P 1'
#
loop_
_entity.id
_entity.type
_entity.pdbx_description
1 polymer ?
#
loop_
_entity_poly.entity_id
_entity_poly.type
_entity_poly.pdbx_seq_one_letter_code
_entity_poly.pdbx_strand_id
1 'polypeptide(L)'
;HLPLGVDTVQVCFAADSNKVFSSPDLSRMIKINPGVISGDPGTVQDSVVTNNNITITGDDLLLFEQNQYVYYGIKYFFSGTDNKFIKIRSDDYIRIISWITAQVNADFSDDNGEGGES
;
A
#
# COMPACT_ATOMS: atom_id res chain seq x y z
N HIS A 1 -8.35 -18.16 -10.86
CA HIS A 1 -7.69 -17.46 -9.74
C HIS A 1 -6.25 -17.95 -9.69
N LEU A 2 -5.26 -17.13 -10.04
CA LEU A 2 -3.88 -17.62 -9.93
C LEU A 2 -3.53 -17.92 -8.45
N PRO A 3 -2.90 -19.06 -8.15
CA PRO A 3 -2.39 -19.38 -6.81
C PRO A 3 -1.10 -18.59 -6.47
N LEU A 4 -0.70 -17.67 -7.34
CA LEU A 4 0.31 -16.64 -7.08
C LEU A 4 -0.43 -15.39 -6.60
N GLY A 5 -0.26 -15.08 -5.31
CA GLY A 5 -0.81 -13.87 -4.71
C GLY A 5 0.20 -12.72 -4.76
N VAL A 6 -0.32 -11.51 -4.65
CA VAL A 6 0.49 -10.37 -4.24
C VAL A 6 0.95 -10.64 -2.81
N ASP A 7 2.25 -10.53 -2.53
CA ASP A 7 2.80 -10.69 -1.17
C ASP A 7 2.98 -9.36 -0.46
N THR A 8 3.34 -8.36 -1.25
CA THR A 8 3.67 -7.04 -0.78
C THR A 8 3.13 -6.03 -1.77
N VAL A 9 2.48 -5.01 -1.24
CA VAL A 9 2.12 -3.82 -1.99
C VAL A 9 2.95 -2.68 -1.45
N GLN A 10 3.63 -1.95 -2.34
CA GLN A 10 4.25 -0.68 -1.98
C GLN A 10 3.36 0.45 -2.50
N VAL A 11 2.86 1.27 -1.59
CA VAL A 11 2.24 2.54 -1.94
C VAL A 11 3.33 3.60 -1.95
N CYS A 12 3.43 4.34 -3.04
CA CYS A 12 4.44 5.37 -3.26
C CYS A 12 3.76 6.72 -3.45
N PHE A 13 4.37 7.78 -2.90
CA PHE A 13 3.97 9.17 -3.10
C PHE A 13 5.20 10.00 -3.49
N ALA A 14 5.00 10.97 -4.38
CA ALA A 14 6.05 11.92 -4.74
C ALA A 14 5.47 13.26 -5.20
N ALA A 15 6.20 14.35 -4.98
CA ALA A 15 5.87 15.68 -5.50
C ALA A 15 6.10 15.77 -7.03
N ASP A 16 7.03 14.98 -7.57
CA ASP A 16 7.28 14.85 -9.01
C ASP A 16 6.77 13.51 -9.53
N SER A 17 5.85 13.57 -10.50
CA SER A 17 5.27 12.39 -11.15
C SER A 17 6.30 11.40 -11.71
N ASN A 18 7.47 11.88 -12.16
CA ASN A 18 8.52 11.03 -12.72
C ASN A 18 9.24 10.19 -11.66
N LYS A 19 9.11 10.57 -10.38
CA LYS A 19 9.80 9.93 -9.26
C LYS A 19 8.96 8.86 -8.55
N VAL A 20 7.64 8.85 -8.74
CA VAL A 20 6.69 7.98 -8.02
C VAL A 20 7.14 6.52 -7.97
N PHE A 21 7.68 5.98 -9.07
CA PHE A 21 8.11 4.58 -9.13
C PHE A 21 9.62 4.37 -9.02
N SER A 22 10.46 5.38 -9.28
CA SER A 22 11.92 5.25 -9.29
C SER A 22 12.56 5.66 -7.96
N SER A 23 12.09 6.75 -7.37
CA SER A 23 12.63 7.34 -6.13
C SER A 23 11.55 8.14 -5.41
N PRO A 24 10.52 7.49 -4.84
CA PRO A 24 9.41 8.19 -4.20
C PRO A 24 9.87 8.96 -2.95
N ASP A 25 9.26 10.12 -2.71
CA ASP A 25 9.51 10.93 -1.51
C ASP A 25 8.99 10.23 -0.25
N LEU A 26 7.91 9.46 -0.40
CA LEU A 26 7.31 8.65 0.67
C LEU A 26 6.90 7.28 0.12
N SER A 27 7.22 6.20 0.83
CA SER A 27 6.67 4.88 0.51
C SER A 27 6.32 4.04 1.73
N ARG A 28 5.28 3.22 1.60
CA ARG A 28 4.81 2.30 2.64
C ARG A 28 4.59 0.92 2.07
N MET A 29 5.19 -0.06 2.73
CA MET A 29 5.02 -1.48 2.42
C MET A 29 3.84 -2.04 3.21
N ILE A 30 2.95 -2.69 2.50
CA ILE A 30 1.77 -3.38 3.02
C ILE A 30 1.99 -4.85 2.71
N LYS A 31 2.08 -5.69 3.74
CA LYS A 31 2.18 -7.13 3.54
C LYS A 31 0.79 -7.71 3.35
N ILE A 32 0.67 -8.64 2.43
CA ILE A 32 -0.58 -9.36 2.16
C ILE A 32 -0.31 -10.83 2.40
N ASN A 33 -1.09 -11.44 3.27
CA ASN A 33 -1.06 -12.87 3.46
C ASN A 33 -1.72 -13.53 2.23
N PRO A 34 -1.08 -14.56 1.64
CA PRO A 34 -1.69 -15.29 0.54
C PRO A 34 -2.98 -15.99 1.00
N GLY A 35 -3.88 -16.23 0.06
CA GLY A 35 -5.06 -17.07 0.30
C GLY A 35 -4.66 -18.49 0.70
N VAL A 36 -5.58 -19.21 1.35
CA VAL A 36 -5.35 -20.62 1.72
C VAL A 36 -5.41 -21.48 0.47
N ILE A 37 -4.38 -22.28 0.23
CA ILE A 37 -4.26 -23.16 -0.94
C ILE A 37 -4.44 -24.62 -0.49
N SER A 38 -5.26 -25.38 -1.22
CA SER A 38 -5.37 -26.84 -1.08
C SER A 38 -4.06 -27.51 -1.43
N GLY A 39 -3.73 -28.66 -0.84
CA GLY A 39 -2.48 -29.40 -1.14
C GLY A 39 -2.36 -29.80 -2.61
N ASP A 40 -2.65 -31.05 -2.96
CA ASP A 40 -2.86 -31.43 -4.36
C ASP A 40 -4.35 -31.19 -4.67
N PRO A 41 -4.73 -30.29 -5.62
CA PRO A 41 -3.97 -29.80 -6.77
C PRO A 41 -3.51 -28.33 -6.73
N GLY A 42 -3.33 -27.73 -5.55
CA GLY A 42 -2.76 -26.39 -5.42
C GLY A 42 -3.75 -25.26 -5.75
N THR A 43 -5.03 -25.42 -5.38
CA THR A 43 -6.10 -24.44 -5.67
C THR A 43 -6.39 -23.54 -4.47
N VAL A 44 -6.64 -22.25 -4.69
CA VAL A 44 -7.11 -21.34 -3.64
C VAL A 44 -8.49 -21.81 -3.13
N GLN A 45 -8.60 -22.07 -1.83
CA GLN A 45 -9.83 -22.49 -1.15
C GLN A 45 -10.52 -21.31 -0.46
N ASP A 46 -9.75 -20.52 0.29
CA ASP A 46 -10.29 -19.42 1.11
C ASP A 46 -9.48 -18.13 0.94
N SER A 47 -10.18 -17.00 0.99
CA SER A 47 -9.56 -15.67 1.07
C SER A 47 -9.05 -15.39 2.49
N VAL A 48 -7.89 -14.76 2.61
CA VAL A 48 -7.35 -14.29 3.89
C VAL A 48 -7.46 -12.78 3.96
N VAL A 49 -7.97 -12.27 5.09
CA VAL A 49 -7.94 -10.84 5.40
C VAL A 49 -6.63 -10.53 6.10
N THR A 50 -5.89 -9.53 5.60
CA THR A 50 -4.63 -9.09 6.21
C THR A 50 -4.81 -7.69 6.79
N ASN A 51 -4.60 -7.56 8.10
CA ASN A 51 -4.60 -6.27 8.77
C ASN A 51 -3.16 -5.73 8.83
N ASN A 52 -2.97 -4.51 8.33
CA ASN A 52 -1.68 -3.83 8.35
C ASN A 52 -1.83 -2.54 9.16
N ASN A 53 -0.87 -2.29 10.05
CA ASN A 53 -0.74 -1.01 10.74
C ASN A 53 0.32 -0.19 10.05
N ILE A 54 -0.09 0.93 9.46
CA ILE A 54 0.81 1.87 8.78
C ILE A 54 0.88 3.12 9.64
N THR A 55 2.07 3.43 10.15
CA THR A 55 2.31 4.69 10.86
C THR A 55 2.68 5.78 9.87
N ILE A 56 2.00 6.91 10.00
CA ILE A 56 2.29 8.17 9.32
C ILE A 56 2.78 9.14 10.39
N THR A 57 3.95 9.73 10.15
CA THR A 57 4.63 10.69 11.02
C THR A 57 4.38 12.12 10.54
N GLY A 58 4.69 13.11 11.38
CA GLY A 58 4.61 14.53 10.98
C GLY A 58 5.46 14.84 9.75
N ASP A 59 6.67 14.29 9.67
CA ASP A 59 7.55 14.47 8.52
C ASP A 59 6.96 13.91 7.22
N ASP A 60 6.18 12.83 7.30
CA ASP A 60 5.47 12.29 6.13
C ASP A 60 4.34 13.22 5.67
N LEU A 61 3.71 13.94 6.61
CA LEU A 61 2.64 14.89 6.33
C LEU A 61 3.17 16.16 5.65
N LEU A 62 4.42 16.55 5.93
CA LEU A 62 5.07 17.70 5.29
C LEU A 62 5.07 17.58 3.76
N LEU A 63 5.20 16.36 3.21
CA LEU A 63 5.11 16.14 1.76
C LEU A 63 3.78 16.65 1.19
N PHE A 64 2.68 16.46 1.92
CA PHE A 64 1.34 16.86 1.48
C PHE A 64 1.05 18.33 1.79
N GLU A 65 1.62 18.88 2.87
CA GLU A 65 1.46 20.29 3.21
C GLU A 65 2.25 21.22 2.27
N GLN A 66 3.47 20.82 1.91
CA GLN A 66 4.40 21.68 1.16
C GLN A 66 4.20 21.62 -0.36
N ASN A 67 3.37 20.70 -0.87
CA ASN A 67 3.20 20.48 -2.30
C ASN A 67 1.73 20.60 -2.71
N GLN A 68 1.45 21.48 -3.67
CA GLN A 68 0.11 21.66 -4.24
C GLN A 68 -0.44 20.37 -4.87
N TYR A 69 0.45 19.54 -5.43
CA TYR A 69 0.10 18.25 -6.01
C TYR A 69 1.06 17.19 -5.47
N VAL A 70 0.51 16.07 -5.01
CA VAL A 70 1.25 14.86 -4.67
C VAL A 70 0.73 13.74 -5.55
N TYR A 71 1.64 13.15 -6.33
CA TYR A 71 1.35 12.01 -7.18
C TYR A 71 1.50 10.73 -6.38
N TYR A 72 0.68 9.73 -6.69
CA TYR A 72 0.76 8.43 -6.04
C TYR A 72 0.82 7.29 -7.05
N GLY A 73 1.36 6.16 -6.60
CA GLY A 73 1.43 4.93 -7.39
C GLY A 73 1.45 3.72 -6.48
N ILE A 74 1.04 2.57 -7.03
CA ILE A 74 1.02 1.30 -6.30
C ILE A 74 1.88 0.30 -7.07
N LYS A 75 2.85 -0.30 -6.38
CA LYS A 75 3.63 -1.43 -6.88
C LYS A 75 3.14 -2.72 -6.23
N TYR A 76 2.95 -3.75 -7.04
CA TYR A 76 2.57 -5.08 -6.59
C TYR A 76 3.79 -5.99 -6.74
N PHE A 77 4.20 -6.60 -5.65
CA PHE A 77 5.19 -7.66 -5.63
C PHE A 77 4.45 -8.99 -5.55
N PHE A 78 4.90 -9.94 -6.36
CA PHE A 78 4.36 -11.30 -6.41
C PHE A 78 5.51 -12.22 -6.07
N SER A 79 5.45 -12.92 -4.94
CA SER A 79 6.42 -13.98 -4.67
C SER A 79 6.15 -15.18 -5.58
N GLY A 80 7.23 -15.88 -5.92
CA GLY A 80 7.14 -17.24 -6.44
C GLY A 80 6.55 -18.19 -5.38
N THR A 81 6.25 -19.42 -5.77
CA THR A 81 5.56 -20.41 -4.93
C THR A 81 6.40 -21.05 -3.82
N ASP A 82 7.51 -20.46 -3.39
CA ASP A 82 8.50 -21.09 -2.50
C ASP A 82 8.84 -22.52 -2.97
N ASN A 83 9.09 -22.70 -4.28
CA ASN A 83 9.36 -23.98 -4.95
C ASN A 83 8.23 -25.02 -4.93
N LYS A 84 6.99 -24.65 -4.59
CA LYS A 84 5.82 -25.54 -4.71
C LYS A 84 5.26 -25.53 -6.13
N PHE A 85 4.82 -26.68 -6.63
CA PHE A 85 4.13 -26.74 -7.91
C PHE A 85 2.72 -26.17 -7.78
N ILE A 86 2.34 -25.33 -8.74
CA ILE A 86 0.99 -24.79 -8.87
C ILE A 86 0.41 -25.18 -10.22
N LYS A 87 -0.86 -25.58 -10.23
CA LYS A 87 -1.58 -25.89 -11.46
C LYS A 87 -2.28 -24.64 -11.99
N ILE A 88 -1.76 -24.10 -13.09
CA ILE A 88 -2.38 -23.00 -13.82
C ILE A 88 -3.34 -23.57 -14.86
N ARG A 89 -4.55 -23.02 -14.93
CA ARG A 89 -5.60 -23.35 -15.89
C ARG A 89 -5.82 -22.21 -16.87
N SER A 90 -6.46 -22.50 -18.00
CA SER A 90 -6.72 -21.53 -19.06
C SER A 90 -7.63 -20.37 -18.65
N ASP A 91 -8.40 -20.55 -17.58
CA ASP A 91 -9.31 -19.57 -17.00
C ASP A 91 -8.75 -18.88 -15.75
N ASP A 92 -7.49 -19.12 -15.40
CA ASP A 92 -6.85 -18.42 -14.30
C ASP A 92 -6.47 -16.98 -14.67
N TYR A 93 -6.77 -16.05 -13.76
CA TYR A 93 -6.47 -14.64 -13.90
C TYR A 93 -5.98 -14.06 -12.55
N ILE A 94 -5.27 -12.94 -12.63
CA ILE A 94 -5.01 -12.03 -11.50
C ILE A 94 -5.99 -10.86 -11.66
N ARG A 95 -6.79 -10.59 -10.64
CA ARG A 95 -7.63 -9.38 -10.58
C ARG A 95 -7.15 -8.54 -9.42
N ILE A 96 -6.67 -7.36 -9.73
CA ILE A 96 -6.29 -6.35 -8.74
C ILE A 96 -7.43 -5.33 -8.68
N ILE A 97 -7.95 -5.09 -7.47
CA ILE A 97 -8.88 -4.01 -7.19
C ILE A 97 -8.30 -3.26 -6.00
N SER A 98 -8.07 -1.95 -6.14
CA SER A 98 -7.52 -1.12 -5.08
C SER A 98 -8.34 0.15 -4.93
N TRP A 99 -8.65 0.49 -3.68
CA TRP A 99 -9.25 1.76 -3.28
C TRP A 99 -8.45 2.28 -2.10
N ILE A 100 -8.11 3.56 -2.09
CA ILE A 100 -7.52 4.23 -0.94
C ILE A 100 -8.58 5.18 -0.39
N THR A 101 -8.98 4.97 0.86
CA THR A 101 -9.79 5.93 1.62
C THR A 101 -8.90 6.47 2.72
N ALA A 102 -8.45 7.72 2.56
CA ALA A 102 -7.70 8.43 3.60
C ALA A 102 -8.65 9.36 4.36
N GLN A 103 -8.68 9.24 5.69
CA GLN A 103 -9.37 10.17 6.56
C GLN A 103 -8.31 10.93 7.35
N VAL A 104 -8.07 12.18 6.98
CA VAL A 104 -7.08 13.04 7.63
C VAL A 104 -7.78 13.83 8.72
N ASN A 105 -7.40 13.58 9.98
CA ASN A 105 -7.69 14.48 11.09
C ASN A 105 -6.42 15.29 11.35
N ALA A 106 -6.43 16.56 10.97
CA ALA A 106 -5.40 17.51 11.33
C ALA A 106 -5.95 18.39 12.47
N ASP A 107 -5.24 18.41 13.60
CA ASP A 107 -5.49 19.34 14.70
C ASP A 107 -4.72 20.61 14.38
N PHE A 108 -5.45 21.66 13.98
CA PHE A 108 -4.90 23.00 13.71
C PHE A 108 -5.17 23.91 14.91
N SER A 109 -4.92 23.45 16.13
CA SER A 109 -4.93 24.35 17.28
C SER A 109 -3.78 25.36 17.12
N ASP A 110 -4.14 26.54 16.61
CA ASP A 110 -3.27 27.70 16.53
C ASP A 110 -2.73 28.01 17.93
N ASP A 111 -1.40 27.97 18.09
CA ASP A 111 -0.68 28.51 19.25
C ASP A 111 -0.65 30.05 19.16
N ASN A 112 -1.82 30.67 18.96
CA ASN A 112 -2.01 32.12 19.05
C ASN A 112 -2.06 32.54 20.52
N GLY A 113 -0.90 32.44 21.17
CA GLY A 113 -0.61 33.01 22.48
C GLY A 113 0.39 34.16 22.40
N GLU A 114 0.29 35.03 21.40
CA GLU A 114 1.02 36.31 21.43
C GLU A 114 0.40 37.28 22.45
N GLY A 115 1.25 37.78 23.34
CA GLY A 115 1.31 39.22 23.62
C GLY A 115 0.31 39.79 24.61
N GLY A 116 0.71 39.84 25.88
CA GLY A 116 0.17 40.75 26.87
C GLY A 116 1.28 41.51 27.60
N GLU A 117 1.99 42.41 26.89
CA GLU A 117 2.67 43.54 27.53
C GLU A 117 1.70 44.72 27.62
N SER A 118 1.31 45.06 28.85
CA SER A 118 1.12 46.44 29.31
C SER A 118 0.94 46.45 30.83
#